data_AF-A0A8R7V8D8-F1
#
_entry.id   AF-A0A8R7V8D8-F1
#
_cell.length_a   1.000
_cell.length_b   1.000
_cell.length_c   1.000
_cell.angle_alpha   90.00
_cell.angle_beta   90.00
_cell.angle_gamma   90.00
#
_symmetry.space_group_name_H-M   'P 1'
#
loop_
_entity.id
_entity.type
_entity.pdbx_description
1 polymer ?
#
loop_
_entity_poly.entity_id
_entity_poly.type
_entity_poly.pdbx_seq_one_letter_code
_entity_poly.pdbx_strand_id
1 'polypeptide(L)'
;MVYTLNAVTDGTERGGTPAAAVRTSVGALSDSRFRREDAPREHATLMDLVFEQVTKEHIGDRGKLTSLLQKEWAASRDSERKLDLGLLLADVLINQREWQRAKEVCQQLTGRYQRDPRPYLHLAVVNMMMAVETMLSPETATADDIEKMSKNAMDAWKEFKNKYELAKGTTESST
;
A
#
# COMPACT_ATOMS: atom_id res chain seq x y z
N MET A 1 52.93 39.50 11.63
CA MET A 1 53.28 40.48 12.68
C MET A 1 52.00 40.74 13.46
N VAL A 2 51.97 40.28 14.71
CA VAL A 2 50.79 40.18 15.57
C VAL A 2 50.55 41.55 16.21
N TYR A 3 49.36 42.11 16.02
CA TYR A 3 48.87 43.24 16.82
C TYR A 3 47.93 42.70 17.89
N THR A 4 48.38 42.80 19.13
CA THR A 4 47.67 42.55 20.39
C THR A 4 46.71 43.71 20.70
N LEU A 5 45.67 43.43 21.50
CA LEU A 5 45.26 44.31 22.61
C LEU A 5 44.32 43.58 23.59
N ASN A 6 44.57 43.87 24.86
CA ASN A 6 44.05 43.27 26.09
C ASN A 6 42.76 43.94 26.63
N ALA A 7 42.18 43.25 27.62
CA ALA A 7 41.45 43.75 28.80
C ALA A 7 39.96 44.15 28.61
N VAL A 8 38.97 43.42 29.17
CA VAL A 8 38.51 43.29 30.58
C VAL A 8 37.48 44.36 30.98
N THR A 9 36.19 43.98 31.10
CA THR A 9 35.37 43.93 32.34
C THR A 9 33.87 43.77 32.01
N ASP A 10 33.25 42.79 32.69
CA ASP A 10 31.93 42.74 33.35
C ASP A 10 30.76 43.65 32.95
N GLY A 11 29.55 43.07 33.00
CA GLY A 11 28.34 43.81 33.38
C GLY A 11 27.08 43.60 32.53
N THR A 12 26.50 42.40 32.60
CA THR A 12 25.09 42.14 32.94
C THR A 12 23.99 43.14 32.49
N GLU A 13 23.21 42.65 31.51
CA GLU A 13 21.74 42.68 31.38
C GLU A 13 20.91 43.91 30.97
N ARG A 14 19.91 43.56 30.13
CA ARG A 14 18.62 44.21 29.78
C ARG A 14 18.73 45.47 28.92
N GLY A 15 18.29 45.47 27.67
CA GLY A 15 17.17 44.74 27.07
C GLY A 15 16.26 45.76 26.39
N GLY A 16 16.74 46.35 25.29
CA GLY A 16 16.02 47.30 24.45
C GLY A 16 15.92 46.76 23.02
N THR A 17 14.70 46.64 22.53
CA THR A 17 14.31 46.17 21.19
C THR A 17 15.00 46.94 20.06
N PRO A 18 15.21 46.28 18.90
CA PRO A 18 14.48 46.78 17.74
C PRO A 18 13.92 45.70 16.80
N ALA A 19 12.92 46.13 16.04
CA ALA A 19 12.37 45.50 14.84
C ALA A 19 11.60 44.19 15.04
N ALA A 20 10.28 44.33 15.18
CA ALA A 20 9.32 43.31 14.81
C ALA A 20 9.46 42.98 13.31
N ALA A 21 10.39 42.08 12.98
CA ALA A 21 10.31 41.31 11.76
C ALA A 21 9.18 40.30 11.97
N VAL A 22 8.05 40.56 11.32
CA VAL A 22 6.93 39.62 11.19
C VAL A 22 7.48 38.33 10.58
N ARG A 23 7.86 37.38 11.45
CA ARG A 23 8.14 36.00 11.05
C ARG A 23 6.79 35.35 10.82
N THR A 24 6.45 35.23 9.54
CA THR A 24 5.29 34.49 9.08
C THR A 24 5.30 33.09 9.72
N SER A 25 4.11 32.65 10.12
CA SER A 25 3.75 31.45 10.86
C SER A 25 4.17 30.11 10.21
N VAL A 26 5.07 30.14 9.24
CA VAL A 26 5.60 28.98 8.51
C VAL A 26 6.91 28.46 9.12
N GLY A 27 7.74 29.34 9.71
CA GLY A 27 9.02 28.95 10.32
C GLY A 27 8.87 28.17 11.63
N ALA A 28 7.91 28.54 12.48
CA ALA A 28 7.66 27.86 13.76
C ALA A 28 6.99 26.48 13.61
N LEU A 29 6.37 26.21 12.45
CA LEU A 29 5.81 24.90 12.11
C LEU A 29 6.86 23.93 11.54
N SER A 30 8.00 24.43 11.06
CA SER A 30 9.08 23.57 10.55
C SER A 30 9.91 22.95 11.68
N ASP A 31 10.20 23.72 12.74
CA ASP A 31 10.99 23.20 13.88
C ASP A 31 10.19 22.30 14.83
N SER A 32 8.86 22.38 14.81
CA SER A 32 7.98 21.52 15.63
C SER A 32 7.66 20.17 14.99
N ARG A 33 7.80 20.02 13.66
CA ARG A 33 7.56 18.73 12.97
C ARG A 33 8.77 17.79 12.95
N PHE A 34 9.97 18.27 13.29
CA PHE A 34 11.21 17.50 13.15
C PHE A 34 11.76 16.91 14.45
N ARG A 35 11.18 17.24 15.62
CA ARG A 35 11.26 16.35 16.78
C ARG A 35 10.21 15.25 16.62
N ARG A 36 10.49 14.28 15.75
CA ARG A 36 9.91 12.95 15.93
C ARG A 36 10.62 12.37 17.14
N GLU A 37 9.90 12.32 18.26
CA GLU A 37 10.21 11.33 19.30
C GLU A 37 10.26 9.97 18.62
N ASP A 38 11.40 9.29 18.74
CA ASP A 38 11.57 7.86 18.48
C ASP A 38 10.78 7.06 19.51
N ALA A 39 9.46 7.27 19.56
CA ALA A 39 8.54 6.41 20.26
C ALA A 39 8.23 5.21 19.35
N PRO A 40 8.36 3.97 19.83
CA PRO A 40 7.93 2.81 19.07
C PRO A 40 6.43 3.00 18.78
N ARG A 41 6.07 3.15 17.51
CA ARG A 41 4.67 3.21 17.08
C ARG A 41 4.07 1.83 17.30
N GLU A 42 3.48 1.61 18.47
CA GLU A 42 2.95 0.29 18.84
C GLU A 42 1.79 -0.16 17.94
N HIS A 43 1.07 0.74 17.27
CA HIS A 43 0.03 0.36 16.29
C HIS A 43 -0.08 1.41 15.16
N ALA A 44 0.52 1.14 13.99
CA ALA A 44 0.18 1.85 12.76
C ALA A 44 -1.23 1.41 12.30
N THR A 45 -2.10 2.35 11.95
CA THR A 45 -3.40 1.97 11.37
C THR A 45 -3.22 1.45 9.95
N LEU A 46 -4.13 0.61 9.46
CA LEU A 46 -4.08 0.11 8.07
C LEU A 46 -4.08 1.28 7.07
N MET A 47 -4.76 2.38 7.39
CA MET A 47 -4.77 3.59 6.57
C MET A 47 -3.41 4.30 6.55
N ASP A 48 -2.66 4.31 7.64
CA ASP A 48 -1.30 4.87 7.68
C ASP A 48 -0.35 4.08 6.78
N LEU A 49 -0.48 2.75 6.79
CA LEU A 49 0.33 1.85 5.98
C LEU A 49 -0.01 1.95 4.48
N VAL A 50 -1.31 2.06 4.15
CA VAL A 50 -1.80 2.25 2.78
C VAL A 50 -1.40 3.63 2.25
N PHE A 51 -1.54 4.68 3.05
CA PHE A 51 -1.18 6.04 2.67
C PHE A 51 0.32 6.19 2.43
N GLU A 52 1.17 5.58 3.28
CA GLU A 52 2.61 5.56 3.08
C GLU A 52 3.00 4.81 1.79
N GLN A 53 2.29 3.73 1.44
CA GLN A 53 2.52 2.97 0.21
C GLN A 53 2.11 3.74 -1.06
N VAL A 54 1.01 4.48 -1.04
CA VAL A 54 0.54 5.29 -2.19
C VAL A 54 1.45 6.51 -2.42
N THR A 55 2.10 7.02 -1.37
CA THR A 55 2.80 8.31 -1.43
C THR A 55 4.33 8.22 -1.52
N LYS A 56 4.96 7.06 -1.28
CA LYS A 56 6.42 6.92 -1.36
C LYS A 56 6.85 5.78 -2.27
N GLU A 57 7.48 6.13 -3.38
CA GLU A 57 8.12 5.20 -4.32
C GLU A 57 9.41 4.51 -3.79
N HIS A 58 9.84 4.76 -2.54
CA HIS A 58 11.10 4.21 -2.03
C HIS A 58 10.89 2.98 -1.12
N ILE A 59 11.19 1.84 -1.73
CA ILE A 59 10.96 0.49 -1.24
C ILE A 59 12.14 0.04 -0.34
N GLY A 60 12.09 0.41 0.95
CA GLY A 60 12.84 -0.29 2.00
C GLY A 60 11.95 -1.24 2.81
N ASP A 61 10.68 -0.89 2.98
CA ASP A 61 9.77 -1.52 3.95
C ASP A 61 8.58 -2.28 3.32
N ARG A 62 8.50 -2.40 1.98
CA ARG A 62 7.37 -3.12 1.32
C ARG A 62 7.29 -4.59 1.72
N GLY A 63 8.43 -5.25 1.91
CA GLY A 63 8.47 -6.63 2.42
C GLY A 63 7.86 -6.74 3.82
N LYS A 64 8.16 -5.79 4.71
CA LYS A 64 7.60 -5.75 6.08
C LYS A 64 6.09 -5.54 6.06
N LEU A 65 5.59 -4.65 5.20
CA LEU A 65 4.16 -4.41 5.04
C LEU A 65 3.43 -5.65 4.53
N THR A 66 3.94 -6.31 3.48
CA THR A 66 3.35 -7.56 2.98
C THR A 66 3.32 -8.62 4.08
N SER A 67 4.39 -8.77 4.86
CA SER A 67 4.43 -9.73 5.98
C SER A 67 3.43 -9.39 7.11
N LEU A 68 3.29 -8.11 7.47
CA LEU A 68 2.31 -7.67 8.46
C LEU A 68 0.88 -7.91 7.99
N LEU A 69 0.55 -7.51 6.76
CA LEU A 69 -0.77 -7.75 6.16
C LEU A 69 -1.08 -9.24 6.07
N GLN A 70 -0.12 -10.07 5.65
CA GLN A 70 -0.28 -11.53 5.62
C GLN A 70 -0.61 -12.10 7.01
N LYS A 71 0.09 -11.64 8.06
CA LYS A 71 -0.13 -12.08 9.43
C LYS A 71 -1.50 -11.67 9.96
N GLU A 72 -1.88 -10.41 9.76
CA GLU A 72 -3.21 -9.89 10.16
C GLU A 72 -4.33 -10.59 9.39
N TRP A 73 -4.17 -10.79 8.08
CA TRP A 73 -5.15 -11.50 7.27
C TRP A 73 -5.33 -12.96 7.72
N ALA A 74 -4.24 -13.67 7.99
CA ALA A 74 -4.27 -15.03 8.49
C ALA A 74 -4.96 -15.12 9.87
N ALA A 75 -4.62 -14.20 10.77
CA ALA A 75 -5.15 -14.15 12.13
C ALA A 75 -6.60 -13.65 12.21
N SER A 76 -7.07 -12.88 11.22
CA SER A 76 -8.42 -12.32 11.24
C SER A 76 -9.49 -13.41 11.24
N ARG A 77 -10.38 -13.35 12.23
CA ARG A 77 -11.56 -14.22 12.38
C ARG A 77 -12.84 -13.56 11.91
N ASP A 78 -12.88 -12.22 11.96
CA ASP A 78 -14.01 -11.45 11.46
C ASP A 78 -14.10 -11.57 9.94
N SER A 79 -15.27 -11.91 9.43
CA SER A 79 -15.44 -12.31 8.04
C SER A 79 -15.25 -11.14 7.08
N GLU A 80 -15.81 -9.97 7.41
CA GLU A 80 -15.73 -8.76 6.60
C GLU A 80 -14.31 -8.19 6.62
N ARG A 81 -13.73 -8.03 7.81
CA ARG A 81 -12.34 -7.58 7.96
C ARG A 81 -11.36 -8.52 7.26
N LYS A 82 -11.58 -9.84 7.31
CA LYS A 82 -10.72 -10.81 6.61
C LYS A 82 -10.85 -10.69 5.08
N LEU A 83 -12.01 -10.33 4.56
CA LEU A 83 -12.19 -10.02 3.15
C LEU A 83 -11.41 -8.76 2.77
N ASP A 84 -11.60 -7.65 3.51
CA ASP A 84 -10.96 -6.38 3.20
C ASP A 84 -9.43 -6.45 3.32
N LEU A 85 -8.91 -7.11 4.37
CA LEU A 85 -7.47 -7.38 4.51
C LEU A 85 -6.92 -8.24 3.36
N GLY A 86 -7.69 -9.23 2.90
CA GLY A 86 -7.29 -10.08 1.79
C GLY A 86 -7.26 -9.34 0.46
N LEU A 87 -8.25 -8.49 0.20
CA LEU A 87 -8.28 -7.64 -1.00
C LEU A 87 -7.10 -6.67 -1.00
N LEU A 88 -6.84 -5.99 0.13
CA LEU A 88 -5.68 -5.11 0.25
C LEU A 88 -4.36 -5.86 0.05
N LEU A 89 -4.22 -7.05 0.65
CA LEU A 89 -3.03 -7.87 0.44
C LEU A 89 -2.83 -8.26 -1.04
N ALA A 90 -3.91 -8.60 -1.74
CA ALA A 90 -3.87 -8.89 -3.17
C ALA A 90 -3.40 -7.67 -3.98
N ASP A 91 -3.92 -6.46 -3.69
CA ASP A 91 -3.48 -5.22 -4.32
C ASP A 91 -2.00 -4.91 -4.07
N VAL A 92 -1.53 -5.12 -2.85
CA VAL A 92 -0.12 -4.93 -2.49
C VAL A 92 0.77 -5.88 -3.29
N LEU A 93 0.39 -7.16 -3.40
CA LEU A 93 1.13 -8.18 -4.15
C LEU A 93 1.10 -7.91 -5.66
N ILE A 94 -0.05 -7.51 -6.22
CA ILE A 94 -0.21 -7.05 -7.62
C ILE A 94 0.75 -5.90 -7.92
N ASN A 95 0.78 -4.88 -7.05
CA ASN A 95 1.68 -3.74 -7.19
C ASN A 95 3.17 -4.10 -7.02
N GLN A 96 3.48 -5.23 -6.39
CA GLN A 96 4.83 -5.78 -6.25
C GLN A 96 5.17 -6.76 -7.40
N ARG A 97 4.23 -7.02 -8.31
CA ARG A 97 4.31 -8.06 -9.35
C ARG A 97 4.52 -9.47 -8.81
N GLU A 98 4.13 -9.72 -7.56
CA GLU A 98 4.17 -11.05 -6.96
C GLU A 98 2.90 -11.83 -7.34
N TRP A 99 2.75 -12.09 -8.64
CA TRP A 99 1.51 -12.59 -9.24
C TRP A 99 1.06 -13.92 -8.65
N GLN A 100 1.99 -14.85 -8.42
CA GLN A 100 1.67 -16.17 -7.91
C GLN A 100 1.06 -16.10 -6.50
N ARG A 101 1.62 -15.26 -5.63
CA ARG A 101 1.08 -15.05 -4.28
C ARG A 101 -0.24 -14.27 -4.31
N ALA A 102 -0.35 -13.26 -5.18
CA ALA A 102 -1.62 -12.55 -5.37
C ALA A 102 -2.74 -13.52 -5.81
N LYS A 103 -2.42 -14.43 -6.74
CA LYS A 103 -3.33 -15.46 -7.21
C LYS A 103 -3.81 -16.37 -6.09
N GLU A 104 -2.90 -16.85 -5.23
CA GLU A 104 -3.23 -17.70 -4.08
C GLU A 104 -4.16 -17.01 -3.09
N VAL A 105 -3.91 -15.73 -2.78
CA VAL A 105 -4.80 -14.92 -1.93
C VAL A 105 -6.17 -14.82 -2.56
N CYS A 106 -6.25 -14.44 -3.84
CA CYS A 106 -7.51 -14.32 -4.56
C CYS A 106 -8.28 -15.65 -4.62
N GLN A 107 -7.62 -16.79 -4.84
CA GLN A 107 -8.26 -18.12 -4.86
C GLN A 107 -8.83 -18.51 -3.49
N GLN A 108 -8.14 -18.19 -2.41
CA GLN A 108 -8.68 -18.39 -1.05
C GLN A 108 -9.91 -17.52 -0.81
N LEU A 109 -9.89 -16.27 -1.29
CA LEU A 109 -11.03 -15.37 -1.16
C LEU A 109 -12.22 -15.82 -2.01
N THR A 110 -12.04 -16.20 -3.27
CA THR A 110 -13.14 -16.66 -4.14
C THR A 110 -13.77 -17.96 -3.64
N GLY A 111 -12.99 -18.84 -3.01
CA GLY A 111 -13.52 -20.05 -2.37
C GLY A 111 -14.45 -19.76 -1.19
N ARG A 112 -14.20 -18.66 -0.46
CA ARG A 112 -14.91 -18.30 0.77
C ARG A 112 -16.02 -17.26 0.57
N TYR A 113 -15.81 -16.27 -0.28
CA TYR A 113 -16.66 -15.09 -0.45
C TYR A 113 -17.37 -15.11 -1.81
N GLN A 114 -18.12 -16.18 -2.08
CA GLN A 114 -18.66 -16.48 -3.41
C GLN A 114 -19.69 -15.49 -3.97
N ARG A 115 -20.22 -14.60 -3.11
CA ARG A 115 -21.18 -13.55 -3.48
C ARG A 115 -20.51 -12.19 -3.71
N ASP A 116 -19.27 -12.02 -3.27
CA ASP A 116 -18.55 -10.77 -3.50
C ASP A 116 -17.81 -10.86 -4.84
N PRO A 117 -18.04 -9.94 -5.79
CA PRO A 117 -17.38 -9.97 -7.09
C PRO A 117 -15.93 -9.45 -7.05
N ARG A 118 -15.52 -8.72 -6.01
CA ARG A 118 -14.20 -8.06 -5.94
C ARG A 118 -13.04 -9.05 -6.00
N PRO A 119 -13.01 -10.18 -5.25
CA PRO A 119 -11.92 -11.15 -5.36
C PRO A 119 -11.79 -11.76 -6.76
N TYR A 120 -12.90 -11.95 -7.46
CA TYR A 120 -12.91 -12.48 -8.83
C TYR A 120 -12.30 -11.48 -9.83
N LEU A 121 -12.56 -10.18 -9.66
CA LEU A 121 -11.92 -9.14 -10.47
C LEU A 121 -10.40 -9.18 -10.30
N HIS A 122 -9.90 -9.22 -9.06
CA HIS A 122 -8.47 -9.28 -8.78
C HIS A 122 -7.85 -10.55 -9.37
N LEU A 123 -8.52 -11.70 -9.26
CA LEU A 123 -8.06 -12.95 -9.86
C LEU A 123 -7.96 -12.87 -11.39
N ALA A 124 -8.94 -12.23 -12.04
CA ALA A 124 -8.93 -12.01 -13.49
C ALA A 124 -7.74 -11.13 -13.89
N VAL A 125 -7.54 -10.00 -13.20
CA VAL A 125 -6.38 -9.10 -13.42
C VAL A 125 -5.07 -9.85 -13.26
N VAL A 126 -4.90 -10.61 -12.17
CA VAL A 126 -3.67 -11.38 -11.92
C VAL A 126 -3.41 -12.39 -13.05
N ASN A 127 -4.42 -13.18 -13.45
CA ASN A 127 -4.23 -14.15 -14.54
C ASN A 127 -3.90 -13.46 -15.87
N MET A 128 -4.50 -12.30 -16.17
CA MET A 128 -4.15 -11.51 -17.36
C MET A 128 -2.70 -11.02 -17.29
N MET A 129 -2.27 -10.47 -16.16
CA MET A 129 -0.90 -9.98 -15.99
C MET A 129 0.13 -11.10 -16.14
N MET A 130 -0.13 -12.28 -15.56
CA MET A 130 0.74 -13.45 -15.73
C MET A 130 0.81 -13.91 -17.19
N ALA A 131 -0.31 -13.91 -17.91
CA ALA A 131 -0.35 -14.26 -19.33
C ALA A 131 0.46 -13.27 -20.18
N VAL A 132 0.28 -11.97 -19.94
CA VAL A 132 1.03 -10.91 -20.63
C VAL A 132 2.54 -11.03 -20.35
N GLU A 133 2.96 -11.21 -19.11
CA GLU A 133 4.38 -11.35 -18.79
C GLU A 133 5.01 -12.61 -19.42
N THR A 134 4.24 -13.69 -19.50
CA THR A 134 4.66 -14.92 -20.20
C THR A 134 4.84 -14.65 -21.71
N MET A 135 3.88 -13.99 -22.35
CA MET A 135 3.96 -13.60 -23.77
C MET A 135 5.13 -12.66 -24.06
N LEU A 136 5.46 -11.77 -23.12
CA LEU A 136 6.58 -10.84 -23.22
C LEU A 136 7.94 -11.50 -22.90
N SER A 137 7.95 -12.79 -22.52
CA SER A 137 9.16 -13.57 -22.23
C SER A 137 9.38 -14.70 -23.26
N PRO A 138 9.52 -14.36 -24.57
CA PRO A 138 9.48 -15.32 -25.68
C PRO A 138 10.62 -16.35 -25.65
N GLU A 139 11.69 -16.08 -24.90
CA GLU A 139 12.82 -17.02 -24.71
C GLU A 139 12.45 -18.20 -23.81
N THR A 140 11.40 -18.05 -22.99
CA THR A 140 11.01 -19.03 -21.96
C THR A 140 9.59 -19.57 -22.14
N ALA A 141 8.73 -18.87 -22.89
CA ALA A 141 7.35 -19.24 -23.07
C ALA A 141 7.15 -20.11 -24.33
N THR A 142 6.53 -21.27 -24.16
CA THR A 142 6.08 -22.08 -25.30
C THR A 142 4.73 -21.58 -25.83
N ALA A 143 4.38 -21.96 -27.06
CA ALA A 143 3.05 -21.67 -27.61
C ALA A 143 1.92 -22.26 -26.74
N ASP A 144 2.12 -23.46 -26.21
CA ASP A 144 1.18 -24.14 -25.33
C ASP A 144 1.01 -23.40 -23.98
N ASP A 145 2.09 -22.85 -23.43
CA ASP A 145 2.03 -22.04 -22.21
C ASP A 145 1.22 -20.76 -22.44
N ILE A 146 1.45 -20.09 -23.57
CA ILE A 146 0.72 -18.88 -23.94
C ILE A 146 -0.76 -19.18 -24.12
N GLU A 147 -1.13 -20.27 -24.81
CA GLU A 147 -2.52 -20.67 -25.00
C GLU A 147 -3.19 -20.97 -23.65
N LYS A 148 -2.54 -21.77 -22.80
CA LYS A 148 -3.04 -22.13 -21.47
C LYS A 148 -3.25 -20.89 -20.59
N MET A 149 -2.28 -19.99 -20.54
CA MET A 149 -2.36 -18.78 -19.72
C MET A 149 -3.43 -17.82 -20.23
N SER A 150 -3.54 -17.67 -21.55
CA SER A 150 -4.60 -16.86 -22.19
C SER A 150 -5.99 -17.41 -21.87
N LYS A 151 -6.16 -18.74 -21.95
CA LYS A 151 -7.42 -19.40 -21.60
C LYS A 151 -7.78 -19.18 -20.13
N ASN A 152 -6.83 -19.37 -19.21
CA ASN A 152 -7.04 -19.13 -17.77
C ASN A 152 -7.46 -17.68 -17.48
N ALA A 153 -6.82 -16.71 -18.14
CA ALA A 153 -7.17 -15.30 -18.02
C ALA A 153 -8.60 -15.01 -18.50
N MET A 154 -8.98 -15.57 -19.66
CA MET A 154 -10.32 -15.42 -20.22
C MET A 154 -11.39 -16.10 -19.38
N ASP A 155 -11.12 -17.26 -18.82
CA ASP A 155 -12.08 -17.97 -17.98
C ASP A 155 -12.28 -17.26 -16.63
N ALA A 156 -11.21 -16.74 -16.01
CA ALA A 156 -11.32 -15.90 -14.82
C ALA A 156 -12.12 -14.61 -15.08
N TRP A 157 -11.95 -13.98 -16.25
CA TRP A 157 -12.75 -12.83 -16.65
C TRP A 157 -14.24 -13.16 -16.80
N LYS A 158 -14.57 -14.29 -17.44
CA LYS A 158 -15.96 -14.74 -17.57
C LYS A 158 -16.58 -15.02 -16.20
N GLU A 159 -15.84 -15.65 -15.29
CA GLU A 159 -16.30 -15.92 -13.93
C GLU A 159 -16.56 -14.62 -13.17
N PHE A 160 -15.65 -13.65 -13.23
CA PHE A 160 -15.89 -12.31 -12.67
C PHE A 160 -17.17 -11.69 -13.20
N LYS A 161 -17.38 -11.66 -14.52
CA LYS A 161 -18.60 -11.08 -15.10
C LYS A 161 -19.86 -11.77 -14.57
N ASN A 162 -19.86 -13.10 -14.48
CA ASN A 162 -20.99 -13.83 -13.92
C ASN A 162 -21.27 -13.38 -12.47
N LYS A 163 -20.24 -13.33 -11.62
CA LYS A 163 -20.37 -12.90 -10.23
C LYS A 163 -20.82 -11.46 -10.08
N TYR A 164 -20.34 -10.58 -10.95
CA TYR A 164 -20.73 -9.18 -10.99
C TYR A 164 -22.23 -9.02 -11.31
N GLU A 165 -22.73 -9.71 -12.34
CA GLU A 165 -24.16 -9.67 -12.68
C GLU A 165 -25.05 -10.26 -11.59
N LEU A 166 -24.62 -11.37 -10.95
CA LEU A 166 -25.35 -11.96 -9.82
C LEU A 166 -25.44 -10.98 -8.62
N ALA A 167 -24.36 -10.27 -8.33
CA ALA A 167 -24.34 -9.26 -7.27
C ALA A 167 -25.30 -8.10 -7.58
N LYS A 168 -25.33 -7.63 -8.83
CA LYS A 168 -26.22 -6.56 -9.30
C LYS A 168 -27.70 -6.96 -9.26
N GLY A 169 -28.05 -8.17 -9.71
CA GLY A 169 -29.44 -8.66 -9.68
C GLY A 169 -29.99 -8.84 -8.26
N THR A 170 -29.12 -9.13 -7.28
CA THR A 170 -29.51 -9.26 -5.87
C THR A 170 -29.92 -7.91 -5.27
N THR A 171 -29.25 -6.82 -5.68
CA THR A 171 -29.60 -5.46 -5.23
C THR A 171 -30.91 -4.96 -5.83
N GLU A 172 -31.26 -5.38 -7.04
CA GLU A 172 -32.49 -4.94 -7.72
C GLU A 172 -33.76 -5.70 -7.28
N SER A 173 -33.64 -6.93 -6.75
CA SER A 173 -34.79 -7.72 -6.25
C SER A 173 -35.18 -7.41 -4.80
N SER A 174 -34.45 -6.53 -4.11
CA SER A 174 -34.66 -6.20 -2.69
C SER A 174 -35.38 -4.87 -2.46
N THR A 175 -35.94 -4.27 -3.52
CA THR A 175 -36.76 -3.05 -3.52
C THR A 175 -38.17 -3.36 -3.99
#